data_AF-A0A7C5DC81-F1
#
_entry.id   AF-A0A7C5DC81-F1
#
_cell.length_a   1.000
_cell.length_b   1.000
_cell.length_c   1.000
_cell.angle_alpha   90.00
_cell.angle_beta   90.00
_cell.angle_gamma   90.00
#
_symmetry.space_group_name_H-M   'P 1'
#
loop_
_entity.id
_entity.type
_entity.pdbx_description
1 polymer ?
#
loop_
_entity_poly.entity_id
_entity_poly.type
_entity_poly.pdbx_seq_one_letter_code
_entity_poly.pdbx_strand_id
1 'polypeptide(L)'
;MHEYRSLALVVLAIFAVTLLGAYFSPTFQEQRGWLELFFLFGGVLFVVSTLAVFATLGFSSFAIYMAVFLAAVIAMYGIVGAVIVVLLTYIAWGSVFAMEVVLYDAGALSAKEWFTSRYTFKDFKAEYYAFYPMIGFMYILLEIVPSLISRESVIDFSPSRVLKEMETLLK
;
A
#
# COMPACT_ATOMS: atom_id res chain seq x y z
N MET A 1 -21.53 -8.20 2.32
CA MET A 1 -20.85 -9.52 2.32
C MET A 1 -21.17 -10.33 1.07
N HIS A 2 -22.44 -10.53 0.70
CA HIS A 2 -22.81 -11.34 -0.48
C HIS A 2 -22.27 -10.77 -1.81
N GLU A 3 -22.33 -9.44 -1.99
CA GLU A 3 -21.86 -8.75 -3.20
C GLU A 3 -20.34 -8.88 -3.44
N TYR A 4 -19.53 -8.79 -2.38
CA TYR A 4 -18.08 -9.00 -2.46
C TYR A 4 -17.73 -10.44 -2.83
N ARG A 5 -18.51 -11.41 -2.34
CA ARG A 5 -18.34 -12.82 -2.69
C ARG A 5 -18.67 -13.08 -4.16
N SER A 6 -19.75 -12.50 -4.68
CA SER A 6 -20.09 -12.63 -6.09
C SER A 6 -19.06 -11.96 -6.98
N LEU A 7 -18.53 -10.80 -6.60
CA LEU A 7 -17.50 -10.11 -7.37
C LEU A 7 -16.18 -10.91 -7.40
N ALA A 8 -15.75 -11.46 -6.27
CA ALA A 8 -14.59 -12.35 -6.21
C ALA A 8 -14.76 -13.60 -7.08
N LEU A 9 -15.96 -14.22 -7.09
CA LEU A 9 -16.26 -15.36 -7.94
C LEU A 9 -16.23 -15.00 -9.43
N VAL A 10 -16.73 -13.83 -9.81
CA VAL A 10 -16.68 -13.34 -11.20
C VAL A 10 -15.22 -13.14 -11.62
N VAL A 11 -14.40 -12.51 -10.78
CA VAL A 11 -12.96 -12.34 -11.06
C VAL A 11 -12.29 -13.70 -11.26
N LEU A 12 -12.50 -14.64 -10.34
CA LEU A 12 -11.94 -16.00 -10.45
C LEU A 12 -12.43 -16.73 -11.72
N ALA A 13 -13.70 -16.57 -12.08
CA ALA A 13 -14.25 -17.15 -13.29
C ALA A 13 -13.60 -16.56 -14.55
N ILE A 14 -13.35 -15.25 -14.62
CA ILE A 14 -12.65 -14.62 -15.75
C ILE A 14 -11.24 -15.21 -15.91
N PHE A 15 -10.49 -15.37 -14.82
CA PHE A 15 -9.15 -15.97 -14.87
C PHE A 15 -9.18 -17.47 -15.21
N ALA A 16 -10.15 -18.21 -14.69
CA ALA A 16 -10.32 -19.63 -15.01
C ALA A 16 -10.67 -19.83 -16.48
N VAL A 17 -11.62 -19.06 -17.02
CA VAL A 17 -12.02 -19.14 -18.44
C VAL A 17 -10.88 -18.76 -19.36
N THR A 18 -10.13 -17.70 -19.06
CA THR A 18 -8.99 -17.28 -19.90
C THR A 18 -7.84 -18.30 -19.87
N LEU A 19 -7.55 -18.91 -18.73
CA LEU A 19 -6.58 -20.01 -18.64
C LEU A 19 -7.04 -21.28 -19.35
N LEU A 20 -8.31 -21.67 -19.19
CA LEU A 20 -8.88 -22.82 -19.90
C LEU A 20 -8.87 -22.58 -21.42
N GLY A 21 -9.20 -21.36 -21.86
CA GLY A 21 -9.08 -20.94 -23.25
C GLY A 21 -7.65 -21.10 -23.78
N ALA A 22 -6.64 -20.66 -23.03
CA ALA A 22 -5.24 -20.86 -23.40
C ALA A 22 -4.83 -22.34 -23.43
N TYR A 23 -5.29 -23.14 -22.47
CA TYR A 23 -4.93 -24.57 -22.36
C TYR A 23 -5.55 -25.42 -23.49
N PHE A 24 -6.80 -25.16 -23.85
CA PHE A 24 -7.51 -25.88 -24.91
C PHE A 24 -7.34 -25.27 -26.31
N SER A 25 -6.51 -24.24 -26.46
CA SER A 25 -6.25 -23.62 -27.77
C SER A 25 -5.51 -24.56 -28.71
N PRO A 26 -6.05 -24.85 -29.91
CA PRO A 26 -5.43 -25.76 -30.86
C PRO A 26 -4.23 -25.12 -31.59
N THR A 27 -4.12 -23.79 -31.61
CA THR A 27 -3.02 -23.08 -32.27
C THR A 27 -2.24 -22.19 -31.30
N PHE A 28 -0.96 -21.99 -31.59
CA PHE A 28 -0.10 -21.08 -30.82
C PHE A 28 -0.61 -19.62 -30.84
N GLN A 29 -1.19 -19.18 -31.96
CA GLN A 29 -1.73 -17.82 -32.08
C GLN A 29 -2.94 -17.61 -31.17
N GLU A 30 -3.86 -18.58 -31.10
CA GLU A 30 -5.00 -18.52 -30.19
C GLU A 30 -4.54 -18.60 -28.73
N GLN A 31 -3.62 -19.51 -28.41
CA GLN A 31 -3.04 -19.63 -27.07
C GLN A 31 -2.43 -18.30 -26.62
N ARG A 32 -1.65 -17.66 -27.51
CA ARG A 32 -1.06 -16.35 -27.25
C ARG A 32 -2.12 -15.29 -27.00
N GLY A 33 -3.19 -15.22 -27.81
CA GLY A 33 -4.29 -14.27 -27.63
C GLY A 33 -4.99 -14.43 -26.27
N TRP A 34 -5.24 -15.67 -25.84
CA TRP A 34 -5.82 -15.93 -24.51
C TRP A 34 -4.89 -15.53 -23.36
N LEU A 35 -3.58 -15.76 -23.50
CA LEU A 35 -2.59 -15.32 -22.52
C LEU A 35 -2.49 -13.79 -22.49
N GLU A 36 -2.55 -13.11 -23.63
CA GLU A 36 -2.59 -11.64 -23.69
C GLU A 36 -3.82 -11.08 -22.95
N LEU A 37 -5.00 -11.69 -23.12
CA LEU A 37 -6.20 -11.34 -22.35
C LEU A 37 -6.04 -11.61 -20.86
N PHE A 38 -5.43 -12.74 -20.47
CA PHE A 38 -5.15 -13.06 -19.07
C PHE A 38 -4.28 -11.96 -18.42
N PHE A 39 -3.21 -11.54 -19.09
CA PHE A 39 -2.35 -10.47 -18.58
C PHE A 39 -3.04 -9.10 -18.57
N LEU A 40 -3.86 -8.80 -19.57
CA LEU A 40 -4.66 -7.57 -19.61
C LEU A 40 -5.61 -7.49 -18.41
N PHE A 41 -6.41 -8.52 -18.17
CA PHE A 41 -7.32 -8.55 -17.02
C PHE A 41 -6.56 -8.56 -15.69
N GLY A 42 -5.40 -9.22 -15.63
CA GLY A 42 -4.46 -9.14 -14.51
C GLY A 42 -4.02 -7.71 -14.21
N GLY A 43 -3.60 -6.96 -15.24
CA GLY A 43 -3.19 -5.57 -15.12
C GLY A 43 -4.34 -4.65 -14.67
N VAL A 44 -5.53 -4.83 -15.24
CA VAL A 44 -6.72 -4.07 -14.83
C VAL A 44 -7.07 -4.35 -13.37
N LEU A 45 -7.10 -5.63 -12.97
CA LEU A 45 -7.35 -6.00 -11.57
C LEU A 45 -6.32 -5.38 -10.64
N PHE A 46 -5.03 -5.44 -11.00
CA PHE A 46 -3.96 -4.83 -10.23
C PHE A 46 -4.18 -3.33 -10.02
N VAL A 47 -4.45 -2.58 -11.10
CA VAL A 47 -4.73 -1.14 -11.02
C VAL A 47 -5.92 -0.87 -10.09
N VAL A 48 -7.05 -1.57 -10.30
CA VAL A 48 -8.26 -1.39 -9.48
C VAL A 48 -8.00 -1.72 -8.01
N SER A 49 -7.26 -2.80 -7.72
CA SER A 49 -6.90 -3.19 -6.36
C SER A 49 -6.01 -2.15 -5.68
N THR A 50 -4.97 -1.67 -6.36
CA THR A 50 -4.11 -0.60 -5.85
C THR A 50 -4.91 0.67 -5.55
N LEU A 51 -5.83 1.04 -6.43
CA LEU A 51 -6.70 2.20 -6.24
C LEU A 51 -7.63 2.05 -5.05
N ALA A 52 -8.25 0.88 -4.89
CA ALA A 52 -9.10 0.61 -3.75
C ALA A 52 -8.32 0.79 -2.45
N VAL A 53 -7.08 0.27 -2.37
CA VAL A 53 -6.20 0.46 -1.21
C VAL A 53 -5.94 1.96 -0.96
N PHE A 54 -5.43 2.70 -1.94
CA PHE A 54 -5.13 4.13 -1.73
C PHE A 54 -6.37 4.97 -1.41
N ALA A 55 -7.52 4.67 -2.03
CA ALA A 55 -8.78 5.34 -1.70
C ALA A 55 -9.23 5.04 -0.27
N THR A 56 -9.05 3.80 0.22
CA THR A 56 -9.37 3.45 1.61
C THR A 56 -8.43 4.07 2.64
N LEU A 57 -7.21 4.41 2.24
CA LEU A 57 -6.23 5.13 3.07
C LEU A 57 -6.47 6.66 3.09
N GLY A 58 -7.57 7.16 2.53
CA GLY A 58 -7.91 8.59 2.56
C GLY A 58 -7.33 9.43 1.42
N PHE A 59 -6.53 8.83 0.54
CA PHE A 59 -5.83 9.50 -0.56
C PHE A 59 -6.64 9.55 -1.87
N SER A 60 -7.90 10.00 -1.83
CA SER A 60 -8.80 9.92 -2.99
C SER A 60 -8.27 10.62 -4.25
N SER A 61 -7.73 11.84 -4.12
CA SER A 61 -7.17 12.59 -5.26
C SER A 61 -5.89 11.95 -5.78
N PHE A 62 -5.00 11.55 -4.88
CA PHE A 62 -3.75 10.86 -5.24
C PHE A 62 -4.05 9.52 -5.91
N ALA A 63 -5.07 8.77 -5.48
CA ALA A 63 -5.47 7.52 -6.09
C ALA A 63 -5.81 7.72 -7.58
N ILE A 64 -6.57 8.75 -7.94
CA ILE A 64 -6.91 9.01 -9.35
C ILE A 64 -5.66 9.31 -10.19
N TYR A 65 -4.73 10.15 -9.69
CA TYR A 65 -3.46 10.39 -10.38
C TYR A 65 -2.62 9.12 -10.51
N MET A 66 -2.59 8.32 -9.44
CA MET A 66 -1.90 7.05 -9.39
C MET A 66 -2.49 6.04 -10.37
N ALA A 67 -3.82 6.06 -10.60
CA ALA A 67 -4.49 5.23 -11.60
C ALA A 67 -3.95 5.48 -13.00
N VAL A 68 -3.96 6.76 -13.39
CA VAL A 68 -3.54 7.21 -14.72
C VAL A 68 -2.06 6.91 -14.91
N PHE A 69 -1.24 7.19 -13.88
CA PHE A 69 0.19 6.92 -13.93
C PHE A 69 0.49 5.42 -14.01
N LEU A 70 -0.18 4.57 -13.23
CA LEU A 70 -0.01 3.11 -13.32
C LEU A 70 -0.46 2.57 -14.67
N ALA A 71 -1.58 3.05 -15.21
CA ALA A 71 -2.03 2.64 -16.54
C ALA A 71 -0.98 2.98 -17.62
N ALA A 72 -0.40 4.18 -17.56
CA ALA A 72 0.68 4.59 -18.47
C ALA A 72 1.94 3.71 -18.29
N VAL A 73 2.33 3.42 -17.05
CA VAL A 73 3.49 2.57 -16.74
C VAL A 73 3.26 1.13 -17.22
N ILE A 74 2.07 0.57 -17.05
CA ILE A 74 1.74 -0.76 -17.58
C ILE A 74 1.82 -0.76 -19.10
N ALA A 75 1.30 0.27 -19.76
CA ALA A 75 1.35 0.38 -21.22
C ALA A 75 2.78 0.47 -21.76
N MET A 76 3.70 1.15 -21.05
CA MET A 76 5.08 1.37 -21.48
C MET A 76 6.05 0.25 -21.05
N TYR A 77 5.90 -0.24 -19.82
CA TYR A 77 6.88 -1.09 -19.13
C TYR A 77 6.29 -2.40 -18.61
N GLY A 78 5.01 -2.65 -18.86
CA GLY A 78 4.29 -3.84 -18.39
C GLY A 78 4.02 -3.82 -16.89
N ILE A 79 3.47 -4.94 -16.40
CA ILE A 79 3.05 -5.09 -15.00
C ILE A 79 4.20 -4.96 -14.00
N VAL A 80 5.42 -5.37 -14.38
CA VAL A 80 6.60 -5.28 -13.51
C VAL A 80 6.92 -3.83 -13.18
N GLY A 81 6.85 -2.92 -14.16
CA GLY A 81 7.04 -1.49 -13.93
C GLY A 81 6.02 -0.93 -12.95
N ALA A 82 4.76 -1.34 -13.08
CA ALA A 82 3.69 -0.90 -12.19
C ALA A 82 3.88 -1.41 -10.74
N VAL A 83 4.32 -2.65 -10.58
CA VAL A 83 4.68 -3.21 -9.26
C VAL A 83 5.81 -2.41 -8.60
N ILE A 84 6.85 -2.06 -9.36
CA ILE A 84 7.97 -1.23 -8.85
C ILE A 84 7.45 0.13 -8.39
N VAL A 85 6.61 0.79 -9.19
CA VAL A 85 6.04 2.10 -8.86
C VAL A 85 5.20 2.04 -7.58
N VAL A 86 4.34 1.02 -7.42
CA VAL A 86 3.55 0.83 -6.19
C VAL A 86 4.46 0.60 -4.98
N LEU A 87 5.51 -0.22 -5.14
CA LEU A 87 6.47 -0.50 -4.07
C LEU A 87 7.25 0.76 -3.66
N LEU A 88 7.72 1.55 -4.62
CA LEU A 88 8.39 2.82 -4.34
C LEU A 88 7.46 3.82 -3.66
N THR A 89 6.20 3.87 -4.08
CA THR A 89 5.17 4.72 -3.44
C THR A 89 4.93 4.30 -2.00
N TYR A 90 4.78 2.99 -1.77
CA TYR A 90 4.64 2.42 -0.42
C TYR A 90 5.84 2.77 0.47
N ILE A 91 7.06 2.61 -0.03
CA ILE A 91 8.28 2.93 0.72
C ILE A 91 8.35 4.44 1.00
N ALA A 92 8.18 5.28 -0.02
CA ALA A 92 8.31 6.73 0.12
C ALA A 92 7.29 7.30 1.12
N TRP A 93 6.02 6.96 0.96
CA TRP A 93 4.98 7.43 1.88
C TRP A 93 5.07 6.77 3.24
N GLY A 94 5.30 5.45 3.28
CA GLY A 94 5.44 4.69 4.51
C GLY A 94 6.63 5.16 5.36
N SER A 95 7.73 5.61 4.75
CA SER A 95 8.86 6.21 5.46
C SER A 95 8.50 7.55 6.11
N VAL A 96 7.78 8.42 5.42
CA VAL A 96 7.32 9.71 5.99
C VAL A 96 6.40 9.45 7.17
N PHE A 97 5.36 8.63 6.97
CA PHE A 97 4.41 8.29 8.03
C PHE A 97 5.11 7.64 9.23
N ALA A 98 5.97 6.65 8.99
CA ALA A 98 6.72 5.97 10.04
C ALA A 98 7.66 6.90 10.81
N MET A 99 8.32 7.84 10.14
CA MET A 99 9.14 8.86 10.79
C MET A 99 8.31 9.72 11.73
N GLU A 100 7.16 10.23 11.27
CA GLU A 100 6.27 11.05 12.09
C GLU A 100 5.74 10.27 13.30
N VAL A 101 5.43 8.97 13.15
CA VAL A 101 5.04 8.10 14.27
C VAL A 101 6.13 7.99 15.33
N VAL A 102 7.38 7.76 14.91
CA VAL A 102 8.52 7.65 15.84
C VAL A 102 8.80 9.00 16.51
N LEU A 103 8.77 10.09 15.75
CA LEU A 103 8.95 11.46 16.27
C LEU A 103 7.84 11.84 17.26
N TYR A 104 6.60 11.41 17.00
CA TYR A 104 5.49 11.62 17.91
C TYR A 104 5.72 10.93 19.25
N ASP A 105 6.15 9.66 19.25
CA ASP A 105 6.45 8.92 20.50
C ASP A 105 7.65 9.52 21.25
N ALA A 106 8.60 10.11 20.52
CA ALA A 106 9.69 10.91 21.09
C ALA A 106 9.23 12.28 21.64
N GLY A 107 7.96 12.65 21.51
CA GLY A 107 7.37 13.87 22.06
C GLY A 107 7.49 15.12 21.17
N ALA A 108 7.80 14.97 19.88
CA ALA A 108 7.92 16.10 18.96
C ALA A 108 6.56 16.78 18.72
N LEU A 109 6.45 18.08 19.07
CA LEU A 109 5.24 18.87 18.85
C LEU A 109 4.86 18.98 17.37
N SER A 110 5.86 19.04 16.47
CA SER A 110 5.64 19.10 15.02
C SER A 110 4.91 17.87 14.50
N ALA A 111 5.25 16.67 15.00
CA ALA A 111 4.59 15.43 14.62
C ALA A 111 3.14 15.40 15.11
N LYS A 112 2.89 15.88 16.33
CA LYS A 112 1.53 16.04 16.87
C LYS A 112 0.68 16.98 16.01
N GLU A 113 1.21 18.13 15.59
CA GLU A 113 0.54 19.06 14.69
C GLU A 113 0.30 18.45 13.30
N TRP A 114 1.26 17.66 12.81
CA TRP A 114 1.15 16.98 11.52
C TRP A 114 -0.01 15.97 11.51
N PHE A 115 -0.13 15.13 12.54
CA PHE A 115 -1.24 14.18 12.66
C PHE A 115 -2.59 14.87 12.85
N THR A 116 -2.68 15.83 13.77
CA THR A 116 -3.96 16.51 14.08
C THR A 116 -4.50 17.35 12.92
N SER A 117 -3.63 17.83 12.02
CA SER A 117 -4.03 18.60 10.84
C SER A 117 -4.45 17.75 9.63
N ARG A 118 -4.09 16.45 9.60
CA ARG A 118 -4.25 15.59 8.40
C ARG A 118 -5.10 14.35 8.63
N TYR A 119 -5.21 13.87 9.87
CA TYR A 119 -5.79 12.57 10.16
C TYR A 119 -7.03 12.65 11.05
N THR A 120 -8.02 11.82 10.71
CA THR A 120 -8.96 11.29 11.69
C THR A 120 -8.37 10.05 12.34
N PHE A 121 -8.87 9.63 13.51
CA PHE A 121 -8.38 8.40 14.13
C PHE A 121 -8.55 7.18 13.20
N LYS A 122 -9.65 7.14 12.45
CA LYS A 122 -9.95 6.07 11.50
C LYS A 122 -8.89 5.97 10.41
N ASP A 123 -8.54 7.09 9.80
CA ASP A 123 -7.57 7.13 8.69
C ASP A 123 -6.16 6.84 9.22
N PHE A 124 -5.81 7.39 10.38
CA PHE A 124 -4.54 7.11 11.05
C PHE A 124 -4.40 5.62 11.34
N LYS A 125 -5.44 5.00 11.89
CA LYS A 125 -5.44 3.58 12.23
C LYS A 125 -5.27 2.70 10.98
N ALA A 126 -5.88 3.08 9.86
CA ALA A 126 -5.72 2.35 8.61
C ALA A 126 -4.27 2.42 8.10
N GLU A 127 -3.68 3.61 8.06
CA GLU A 127 -2.28 3.80 7.67
C GLU A 127 -1.30 3.16 8.64
N TYR A 128 -1.56 3.26 9.95
CA TYR A 128 -0.75 2.63 10.99
C TYR A 128 -0.60 1.12 10.78
N TYR A 129 -1.69 0.43 10.43
CA TYR A 129 -1.61 -1.01 10.11
C TYR A 129 -0.96 -1.28 8.75
N ALA A 130 -1.24 -0.45 7.74
CA ALA A 130 -0.65 -0.61 6.41
C ALA A 130 0.88 -0.43 6.43
N PHE A 131 1.37 0.52 7.23
CA PHE A 131 2.78 0.89 7.34
C PHE A 131 3.45 0.36 8.60
N TYR A 132 2.83 -0.57 9.33
CA TYR A 132 3.43 -1.18 10.52
C TYR A 132 4.83 -1.75 10.30
N PRO A 133 5.12 -2.45 9.17
CA PRO A 133 6.49 -2.88 8.87
C PRO A 133 7.47 -1.71 8.72
N MET A 134 7.03 -0.60 8.10
CA MET A 134 7.84 0.60 7.90
C MET A 134 8.10 1.34 9.21
N ILE A 135 7.13 1.37 10.13
CA ILE A 135 7.31 1.91 11.49
C ILE A 135 8.44 1.16 12.21
N GLY A 136 8.40 -0.17 12.19
CA GLY A 136 9.46 -1.00 12.78
C GLY A 136 10.82 -0.77 12.12
N PHE A 137 10.85 -0.67 10.78
CA PHE A 137 12.07 -0.37 10.04
C PHE A 137 12.67 1.00 10.41
N MET A 138 11.83 2.05 10.48
CA MET A 138 12.27 3.39 10.87
C MET A 138 12.74 3.45 12.31
N TYR A 139 12.09 2.73 13.23
CA TYR A 139 12.57 2.61 14.61
C TYR A 139 13.98 1.99 14.65
N ILE A 140 14.23 0.92 13.88
CA ILE A 140 15.57 0.33 13.79
C ILE A 140 16.58 1.37 13.27
N LEU A 141 16.24 2.08 12.20
CA LEU A 141 17.14 3.06 11.58
C LEU A 141 17.41 4.29 12.45
N LEU A 142 16.41 4.80 13.17
CA LEU A 142 16.51 6.05 13.90
C LEU A 142 16.94 5.87 15.36
N GLU A 143 16.67 4.72 15.98
CA GLU A 143 16.98 4.49 17.40
C GLU A 143 18.07 3.42 17.58
N ILE A 144 17.96 2.28 16.88
CA ILE A 144 18.89 1.16 17.07
C ILE A 144 20.25 1.43 16.40
N VAL A 145 20.27 1.94 15.18
CA VAL A 145 21.55 2.24 14.49
C VAL A 145 22.34 3.34 15.23
N PRO A 146 21.74 4.48 15.64
CA PRO A 146 22.47 5.50 16.39
C PRO A 146 22.89 5.05 17.78
N SER A 147 22.10 4.24 18.50
CA SER A 147 22.51 3.71 19.80
C SER A 147 23.71 2.75 19.71
N LEU A 148 23.86 2.01 18.60
CA LEU A 148 25.05 1.17 18.35
C LEU A 148 26.30 2.00 18.04
N ILE A 149 26.15 3.16 17.40
CA ILE A 149 27.27 4.02 16.97
C ILE A 149 27.68 5.01 18.08
N SER A 150 26.70 5.71 18.66
CA SER A 150 26.90 6.83 19.59
C SER A 150 26.71 6.46 21.07
N ARG A 151 26.27 5.22 21.39
CA ARG A 151 25.95 4.75 22.76
C ARG A 151 24.93 5.61 23.51
N GLU A 152 24.05 6.28 22.79
CA GLU A 152 22.92 7.01 23.39
C GLU A 152 21.85 6.04 23.89
N SER A 153 21.08 6.46 24.89
CA SER A 153 19.99 5.66 25.44
C SER A 153 18.87 5.51 24.42
N VAL A 154 18.50 4.27 24.10
CA VAL A 154 17.37 3.95 23.23
C VAL A 154 16.08 4.48 23.86
N ILE A 155 15.32 5.28 23.11
CA ILE A 155 13.97 5.66 23.52
C ILE A 155 13.10 4.40 23.35
N ASP A 156 12.45 3.97 24.43
CA ASP A 156 11.59 2.78 24.42
C ASP A 156 10.34 3.04 23.58
N PHE A 157 10.44 2.77 22.27
CA PHE A 157 9.35 2.97 21.33
C PHE A 157 8.28 1.90 21.53
N SER A 158 7.06 2.34 21.82
CA SER A 158 5.92 1.44 21.99
C SER A 158 4.84 1.75 20.94
N PRO A 159 4.76 0.98 19.84
CA PRO A 159 3.75 1.20 18.81
C PRO A 159 2.32 1.21 19.37
N SER A 160 2.04 0.33 20.35
CA SER A 160 0.73 0.21 20.98
C SER A 160 0.39 1.39 21.90
N ARG A 161 1.39 2.06 22.47
CA ARG A 161 1.20 3.32 23.20
C ARG A 161 0.77 4.43 22.25
N VAL A 162 1.50 4.61 21.14
CA VAL A 162 1.15 5.63 20.12
C VAL A 162 -0.27 5.44 19.61
N LEU A 163 -0.68 4.21 19.31
CA LEU A 163 -2.03 3.94 18.82
C LEU A 163 -3.12 4.37 19.83
N LYS A 164 -2.91 4.11 21.13
CA LYS A 164 -3.85 4.52 22.19
C LYS A 164 -3.88 6.02 22.38
N GLU A 165 -2.73 6.68 22.33
CA GLU A 165 -2.67 8.13 22.46
C GLU A 165 -3.35 8.81 21.27
N MET A 166 -3.13 8.31 20.06
CA MET A 166 -3.80 8.80 18.85
C MET A 166 -5.31 8.62 18.89
N GLU A 167 -5.83 7.58 19.55
CA GLU A 167 -7.28 7.40 19.78
C GLU A 167 -7.89 8.51 20.64
N THR A 168 -7.10 9.04 21.58
CA THR A 168 -7.55 10.15 22.45
C THR A 168 -7.32 11.52 21.82
N LEU A 169 -6.27 11.65 21.00
CA LEU A 169 -5.86 12.89 20.37
C LEU A 169 -6.66 13.21 19.10
N LEU A 170 -6.94 12.20 18.28
CA LEU A 170 -7.62 12.35 17.00
C LEU A 170 -9.12 12.05 17.17
N LYS A 171 -9.96 12.84 16.49
CA LYS A 171 -11.41 12.65 16.47
C LYS A 171 -11.84 11.50 15.55
#